data_AF-A0A913ZR60-F1
#
_entry.id   AF-A0A913ZR60-F1
#
_cell.length_a   1.000
_cell.length_b   1.000
_cell.length_c   1.000
_cell.angle_alpha   90.00
_cell.angle_beta   90.00
_cell.angle_gamma   90.00
#
_symmetry.space_group_name_H-M   'P 1'
#
loop_
_entity.id
_entity.type
_entity.pdbx_description
1 polymer ?
#
loop_
_entity_poly.entity_id
_entity_poly.type
_entity_poly.pdbx_seq_one_letter_code
_entity_poly.pdbx_strand_id
1 'polypeptide(L)'
;MSSEGTSSSPTNNAHKPKSEFIKQETIHREKWLSLEKITYKDPRGKIRTWETVERTTKPQRPGVADGLVDSEETVAEAAIRELKEETGYVGTITSISPVTVMDSGMSASTLNLVFVQVDGDDTVNQRPVPNLDEGEFIEVIHAPLHELKQKLDAYSEAGDLVDSRVYTYAATLHQCQHKGEDMDLEQQKGLYKK
;
A
#
# COMPACT_ATOMS: atom_id res chain seq x y z
N MET A 1 58.50 -1.30 27.09
CA MET A 1 57.13 -1.35 27.65
C MET A 1 56.59 0.07 27.61
N SER A 2 55.86 0.40 26.54
CA SER A 2 55.14 1.66 26.42
C SER A 2 53.74 1.29 25.96
N SER A 3 52.78 1.32 26.88
CA SER A 3 51.38 1.02 26.64
C SER A 3 50.67 2.29 26.18
N GLU A 4 50.33 2.38 24.90
CA GLU A 4 49.40 3.38 24.39
C GLU A 4 47.97 2.97 24.75
N GLY A 5 47.33 3.74 25.61
CA GLY A 5 45.91 3.63 25.91
C GLY A 5 45.09 4.27 24.80
N THR A 6 44.38 3.46 24.02
CA THR A 6 43.38 3.95 23.07
C THR A 6 42.12 4.38 23.82
N SER A 7 41.93 5.70 23.92
CA SER A 7 40.69 6.33 24.36
C SER A 7 39.59 6.09 23.32
N SER A 8 38.67 5.17 23.59
CA SER A 8 37.43 5.04 22.83
C SER A 8 36.45 6.16 23.23
N SER A 9 36.29 7.17 22.38
CA SER A 9 35.24 8.18 22.52
C SER A 9 33.85 7.53 22.37
N PRO A 10 32.88 7.81 23.26
CA PRO A 10 31.52 7.31 23.09
C PRO A 10 30.87 8.05 21.91
N THR A 11 30.37 7.28 20.94
CA THR A 11 29.59 7.81 19.81
C THR A 11 28.26 8.32 20.36
N ASN A 12 28.19 9.63 20.57
CA ASN A 12 26.97 10.31 20.97
C ASN A 12 25.99 10.25 19.79
N ASN A 13 25.09 9.27 19.82
CA ASN A 13 24.03 9.12 18.82
C ASN A 13 22.94 10.16 19.12
N ALA A 14 23.27 11.44 18.91
CA ALA A 14 22.36 12.55 19.12
C ALA A 14 21.13 12.36 18.23
N HIS A 15 19.98 12.14 18.87
CA HIS A 15 18.69 12.03 18.19
C HIS A 15 18.47 13.30 17.36
N LYS A 16 18.45 13.17 16.03
CA LYS A 16 18.09 14.30 15.16
C LYS A 16 16.70 14.79 15.56
N PRO A 17 16.47 16.11 15.65
CA PRO A 17 15.16 16.66 15.98
C PRO A 17 14.12 16.15 14.98
N LYS A 18 12.97 15.69 15.50
CA LYS A 18 11.83 15.22 14.69
C LYS A 18 10.93 16.40 14.35
N SER A 19 10.13 16.27 13.29
CA SER A 19 9.04 17.21 13.03
C SER A 19 7.96 17.09 14.10
N GLU A 20 7.29 18.20 14.39
CA GLU A 20 6.23 18.29 15.41
C GLU A 20 4.95 18.81 14.77
N PHE A 21 3.85 18.05 14.91
CA PHE A 21 2.52 18.49 14.49
C PHE A 21 2.05 19.64 15.39
N ILE A 22 1.50 20.69 14.78
CA ILE A 22 0.97 21.85 15.53
C ILE A 22 -0.55 21.87 15.46
N LYS A 23 -1.11 21.88 14.25
CA LYS A 23 -2.57 21.92 14.04
C LYS A 23 -2.96 21.45 12.66
N GLN A 24 -4.24 21.10 12.53
CA GLN A 24 -4.91 20.80 11.27
C GLN A 24 -6.19 21.61 11.17
N GLU A 25 -6.44 22.21 10.01
CA GLU A 25 -7.57 23.09 9.76
C GLU A 25 -8.25 22.69 8.45
N THR A 26 -9.56 22.46 8.49
CA THR A 26 -10.34 22.19 7.27
C THR A 26 -10.45 23.45 6.44
N ILE A 27 -9.90 23.40 5.22
CA ILE A 27 -10.08 24.45 4.20
C ILE A 27 -11.46 24.32 3.58
N HIS A 28 -11.84 23.10 3.19
CA HIS A 28 -13.12 22.81 2.55
C HIS A 28 -13.52 21.34 2.77
N ARG A 29 -14.81 21.05 2.82
CA ARG A 29 -15.35 19.72 3.08
C ARG A 29 -16.63 19.53 2.31
N GLU A 30 -16.71 18.42 1.58
CA GLU A 30 -17.88 17.99 0.84
C GLU A 30 -18.29 16.59 1.27
N LYS A 31 -19.30 16.00 0.59
CA LYS A 31 -19.87 14.70 0.94
C LYS A 31 -18.82 13.59 1.10
N TRP A 32 -17.79 13.56 0.25
CA TRP A 32 -16.85 12.43 0.14
C TRP A 32 -15.39 12.77 0.50
N LEU A 33 -15.01 14.05 0.38
CA LEU A 33 -13.63 14.51 0.55
C LEU A 33 -13.56 15.78 1.38
N SER A 34 -12.49 15.93 2.15
CA SER A 34 -12.11 17.19 2.79
C SER A 34 -10.67 17.57 2.47
N LEU A 35 -10.47 18.86 2.19
CA LEU A 35 -9.17 19.49 2.02
C LEU A 35 -8.76 20.09 3.36
N GLU A 36 -7.62 19.64 3.88
CA GLU A 36 -7.10 19.99 5.19
C GLU A 36 -5.74 20.69 5.05
N LYS A 37 -5.50 21.68 5.90
CA LYS A 37 -4.22 22.37 6.04
C LYS A 37 -3.54 21.94 7.33
N ILE A 38 -2.40 21.26 7.21
CA ILE A 38 -1.56 20.88 8.34
C ILE A 38 -0.51 21.97 8.56
N THR A 39 -0.34 22.40 9.80
CA THR A 39 0.78 23.22 10.25
C THR A 39 1.69 22.37 11.12
N TYR A 40 2.99 22.38 10.83
CA TYR A 40 3.99 21.62 11.58
C TYR A 40 5.30 22.39 11.72
N LYS A 41 6.10 22.02 12.71
CA LYS A 41 7.46 22.51 12.90
C LYS A 41 8.44 21.50 12.30
N ASP A 42 9.31 21.96 11.41
CA ASP A 42 10.34 21.11 10.82
C ASP A 42 11.50 20.83 11.81
N PRO A 43 12.39 19.87 11.52
CA PRO A 43 13.56 19.58 12.35
C PRO A 43 14.48 20.78 12.63
N ARG A 44 14.42 21.85 11.83
CA ARG A 44 15.21 23.07 11.99
C ARG A 44 14.47 24.12 12.83
N GLY A 45 13.29 23.79 13.34
CA GLY A 45 12.44 24.67 14.12
C GLY A 45 11.60 25.65 13.30
N LYS A 46 11.60 25.55 11.97
CA LYS A 46 10.82 26.43 11.10
C LYS A 46 9.38 25.93 10.98
N ILE A 47 8.42 26.83 11.11
CA ILE A 47 7.01 26.53 10.88
C ILE A 47 6.74 26.38 9.38
N ARG A 48 6.05 25.31 9.02
CA ARG A 48 5.66 24.96 7.65
C ARG A 48 4.19 24.59 7.60
N THR A 49 3.66 24.64 6.39
CA THR A 49 2.30 24.18 6.09
C THR A 49 2.34 23.11 5.02
N TRP A 50 1.37 22.21 5.06
CA TRP A 50 1.11 21.18 4.06
C TRP A 50 -0.39 21.10 3.80
N GLU A 51 -0.77 20.83 2.56
CA GLU A 51 -2.16 20.63 2.17
C GLU A 51 -2.36 19.13 1.90
N THR A 52 -3.42 18.56 2.46
CA THR A 52 -3.73 17.14 2.31
C THR A 52 -5.22 16.92 2.09
N VAL A 53 -5.56 15.80 1.45
CA VAL A 53 -6.94 15.38 1.21
C VAL A 53 -7.26 14.18 2.09
N GLU A 54 -8.42 14.21 2.74
CA GLU A 54 -8.96 13.12 3.55
C GLU A 54 -10.33 12.70 3.02
N ARG A 55 -10.69 11.42 3.17
CA ARG A 55 -12.07 10.98 2.96
C ARG A 55 -12.93 11.39 4.17
N THR A 56 -14.15 11.83 3.90
CA THR A 56 -15.14 12.14 4.95
C THR A 56 -15.89 10.92 5.44
N THR A 57 -15.92 9.86 4.62
CA THR A 57 -16.43 8.55 5.01
C THR A 57 -15.46 7.95 6.02
N LYS A 58 -15.84 7.99 7.30
CA LYS A 58 -15.10 7.32 8.36
C LYS A 58 -15.55 5.86 8.41
N PRO A 59 -14.76 4.89 7.94
CA PRO A 59 -14.82 3.59 8.57
C PRO A 59 -14.21 3.74 9.97
N GLN A 60 -14.79 3.10 11.00
CA GLN A 60 -14.21 3.09 12.35
C GLN A 60 -12.84 2.38 12.40
N ARG A 61 -12.40 1.79 11.29
CA ARG A 61 -11.12 1.09 11.11
C ARG A 61 -10.52 1.42 9.73
N PRO A 62 -9.19 1.55 9.61
CA PRO A 62 -8.52 1.65 8.30
C PRO A 62 -8.84 0.40 7.45
N GLY A 63 -9.20 0.60 6.18
CA GLY A 63 -9.86 -0.40 5.34
C GLY A 63 -9.23 -0.65 3.96
N VAL A 64 -9.52 -1.84 3.42
CA VAL A 64 -8.85 -2.62 2.36
C VAL A 64 -8.82 -1.98 0.97
N ALA A 65 -8.00 -2.57 0.09
CA ALA A 65 -7.94 -2.28 -1.35
C ALA A 65 -9.31 -2.23 -2.04
N ASP A 66 -9.48 -1.21 -2.89
CA ASP A 66 -10.60 -0.79 -3.75
C ASP A 66 -12.01 -0.68 -3.16
N GLY A 67 -12.32 -1.41 -2.08
CA GLY A 67 -13.58 -1.33 -1.34
C GLY A 67 -13.45 -0.65 0.03
N LEU A 68 -14.46 0.11 0.43
CA LEU A 68 -14.51 0.69 1.77
C LEU A 68 -14.89 -0.39 2.80
N VAL A 69 -14.19 -0.42 3.94
CA VAL A 69 -14.61 -1.27 5.06
C VAL A 69 -15.81 -0.64 5.74
N ASP A 70 -16.94 -1.33 5.78
CA ASP A 70 -18.14 -0.81 6.42
C ASP A 70 -17.99 -0.74 7.96
N SER A 71 -18.82 0.08 8.62
CA SER A 71 -18.66 0.40 10.05
C SER A 71 -18.73 -0.82 10.98
N GLU A 72 -19.44 -1.87 10.57
CA GLU A 72 -19.62 -3.11 11.31
C GLU A 72 -18.78 -4.27 10.77
N GLU A 73 -17.94 -4.02 9.77
CA GLU A 73 -17.20 -5.05 9.05
C GLU A 73 -15.71 -5.10 9.49
N THR A 74 -15.12 -6.29 9.44
CA THR A 74 -13.67 -6.45 9.53
C THR A 74 -13.01 -6.27 8.16
N VAL A 75 -11.72 -5.95 8.15
CA VAL A 75 -10.89 -5.95 6.93
C VAL A 75 -11.01 -7.27 6.16
N ALA A 76 -11.07 -8.40 6.86
CA ALA A 76 -11.20 -9.71 6.23
C ALA A 76 -12.56 -9.91 5.54
N GLU A 77 -13.65 -9.55 6.21
CA GLU A 77 -15.00 -9.65 5.67
C GLU A 77 -15.15 -8.75 4.44
N ALA A 78 -14.68 -7.49 4.52
CA ALA A 78 -14.71 -6.57 3.40
C ALA A 78 -13.97 -7.12 2.18
N ALA A 79 -12.75 -7.64 2.37
CA ALA A 79 -11.96 -8.19 1.26
C ALA A 79 -12.67 -9.37 0.55
N ILE A 80 -13.38 -10.22 1.28
CA ILE A 80 -14.12 -11.35 0.70
C ILE A 80 -15.41 -10.89 0.03
N ARG A 81 -16.12 -9.93 0.64
CA ARG A 81 -17.32 -9.32 0.07
C ARG A 81 -17.01 -8.62 -1.24
N GLU A 82 -16.04 -7.69 -1.24
CA GLU A 82 -15.62 -6.92 -2.41
C GLU A 82 -15.11 -7.84 -3.52
N LEU A 83 -14.28 -8.85 -3.21
CA LEU A 83 -13.85 -9.84 -4.19
C LEU A 83 -15.06 -10.53 -4.84
N LYS A 84 -16.07 -10.90 -4.04
CA LYS A 84 -17.27 -11.59 -4.55
C LYS A 84 -18.14 -10.66 -5.39
N GLU A 85 -18.32 -9.41 -4.96
CA GLU A 85 -19.12 -8.38 -5.66
C GLU A 85 -18.46 -8.02 -7.00
N GLU A 86 -17.19 -7.65 -7.01
CA GLU A 86 -16.51 -7.16 -8.21
C GLU A 86 -16.17 -8.25 -9.22
N THR A 87 -15.88 -9.47 -8.75
CA THR A 87 -15.35 -10.54 -9.61
C THR A 87 -16.23 -11.78 -9.69
N GLY A 88 -17.10 -12.01 -8.72
CA GLY A 88 -17.87 -13.24 -8.58
C GLY A 88 -17.12 -14.42 -7.94
N TYR A 89 -15.82 -14.29 -7.64
CA TYR A 89 -15.05 -15.37 -7.02
C TYR A 89 -15.29 -15.51 -5.51
N VAL A 90 -15.11 -16.74 -5.03
CA VAL A 90 -15.02 -17.06 -3.60
C VAL A 90 -13.63 -17.59 -3.31
N GLY A 91 -13.00 -17.07 -2.26
CA GLY A 91 -11.66 -17.47 -1.89
C GLY A 91 -11.43 -17.51 -0.38
N THR A 92 -10.22 -17.94 -0.01
CA THR A 92 -9.75 -18.01 1.38
C THR A 92 -8.61 -17.02 1.58
N ILE A 93 -8.70 -16.18 2.61
CA ILE A 93 -7.62 -15.25 2.95
C ILE A 93 -6.39 -16.03 3.39
N THR A 94 -5.24 -15.69 2.81
CA THR A 94 -3.93 -16.26 3.16
C THR A 94 -3.13 -15.30 4.04
N SER A 95 -3.25 -13.99 3.82
CA SER A 95 -2.58 -12.98 4.64
C SER A 95 -3.24 -11.60 4.53
N ILE A 96 -3.03 -10.78 5.56
CA ILE A 96 -3.49 -9.40 5.65
C ILE A 96 -2.28 -8.57 6.09
N SER A 97 -1.93 -7.51 5.33
CA SER A 97 -0.85 -6.61 5.71
C SER A 97 -1.24 -5.74 6.92
N PRO A 98 -0.26 -5.13 7.62
CA PRO A 98 -0.53 -3.93 8.40
C PRO A 98 -1.16 -2.83 7.52
N VAL A 99 -1.66 -1.79 8.18
CA VAL A 99 -2.17 -0.60 7.49
C VAL A 99 -1.02 0.10 6.77
N THR A 100 -1.18 0.32 5.47
CA THR A 100 -0.22 1.04 4.61
C THR A 100 -0.85 2.30 4.07
N VAL A 101 -0.03 3.31 3.79
CA VAL A 101 -0.46 4.57 3.19
C VAL A 101 -0.54 4.44 1.67
N MET A 102 -1.53 5.08 1.05
CA MET A 102 -1.67 5.11 -0.40
C MET A 102 -0.73 6.12 -1.05
N ASP A 103 -0.91 7.39 -0.68
CA ASP A 103 -0.05 8.48 -1.11
C ASP A 103 0.17 9.40 0.09
N SER A 104 1.25 9.15 0.84
CA SER A 104 1.60 9.93 2.04
C SER A 104 2.00 11.38 1.74
N GLY A 105 2.26 11.72 0.47
CA GLY A 105 2.55 13.09 0.06
C GLY A 105 1.29 13.92 -0.14
N MET A 106 0.18 13.27 -0.52
CA MET A 106 -1.04 13.97 -0.92
C MET A 106 -2.23 13.71 0.02
N SER A 107 -2.42 12.48 0.48
CA SER A 107 -3.64 12.07 1.16
C SER A 107 -3.38 11.35 2.48
N ALA A 108 -4.35 11.40 3.39
CA ALA A 108 -4.36 10.57 4.59
C ALA A 108 -4.92 9.16 4.33
N SER A 109 -5.20 8.81 3.07
CA SER A 109 -5.82 7.53 2.73
C SER A 109 -4.87 6.37 3.03
N THR A 110 -5.43 5.33 3.66
CA THR A 110 -4.73 4.12 4.03
C THR A 110 -5.44 2.90 3.48
N LEU A 111 -4.74 1.77 3.40
CA LEU A 111 -5.32 0.49 3.08
C LEU A 111 -4.68 -0.68 3.81
N ASN A 112 -5.32 -1.84 3.73
CA ASN A 112 -4.71 -3.13 3.97
C ASN A 112 -4.65 -3.92 2.65
N LEU A 113 -3.50 -4.52 2.36
CA LEU A 113 -3.37 -5.49 1.27
C LEU A 113 -3.80 -6.86 1.80
N VAL A 114 -4.83 -7.43 1.19
CA VAL A 114 -5.36 -8.75 1.55
C VAL A 114 -5.06 -9.71 0.41
N PHE A 115 -4.35 -10.79 0.72
CA PHE A 115 -4.08 -11.86 -0.23
C PHE A 115 -5.15 -12.93 -0.06
N VAL A 116 -5.85 -13.23 -1.15
CA VAL A 116 -6.90 -14.25 -1.20
C VAL A 116 -6.49 -15.33 -2.19
N GLN A 117 -6.57 -16.59 -1.76
CA GLN A 117 -6.42 -17.74 -2.64
C GLN A 117 -7.79 -18.18 -3.13
N VAL A 118 -7.95 -18.27 -4.45
CA VAL A 118 -9.15 -18.77 -5.11
C VAL A 118 -8.83 -20.16 -5.67
N ASP A 119 -9.62 -21.16 -5.29
CA ASP A 119 -9.55 -22.49 -5.90
C ASP A 119 -10.34 -22.45 -7.22
N GLY A 120 -9.62 -22.51 -8.33
CA GLY A 120 -10.21 -22.50 -9.67
C GLY A 120 -10.88 -23.82 -10.06
N ASP A 121 -10.58 -24.92 -9.37
CA ASP A 121 -11.19 -26.22 -9.64
C ASP A 121 -12.54 -26.37 -8.92
N ASP A 122 -12.80 -25.59 -7.87
CA ASP A 122 -14.09 -25.57 -7.20
C ASP A 122 -15.20 -25.12 -8.15
N THR A 123 -16.28 -25.89 -8.19
CA THR A 123 -17.50 -25.63 -8.95
C THR A 123 -18.06 -24.21 -8.77
N VAL A 124 -17.93 -23.59 -7.59
CA VAL A 124 -18.41 -22.22 -7.34
C VAL A 124 -17.64 -21.16 -8.14
N ASN A 125 -16.38 -21.45 -8.49
CA ASN A 125 -15.46 -20.54 -9.17
C ASN A 125 -15.29 -20.86 -10.66
N GLN A 126 -15.94 -21.90 -11.18
CA GLN A 126 -15.87 -22.26 -12.61
C GLN A 126 -16.59 -21.23 -13.51
N ARG A 127 -17.60 -20.54 -12.98
CA ARG A 127 -18.39 -19.51 -13.69
C ARG A 127 -18.72 -18.37 -12.73
N PRO A 128 -17.72 -17.59 -12.31
CA PRO A 128 -17.95 -16.47 -11.43
C PRO A 128 -18.76 -15.40 -12.17
N VAL A 129 -19.72 -14.79 -11.47
CA VAL A 129 -20.55 -13.71 -12.00
C VAL A 129 -20.44 -12.55 -11.04
N PRO A 130 -19.87 -11.40 -11.46
CA PRO A 130 -19.87 -10.17 -10.68
C PRO A 130 -21.30 -9.72 -10.31
N ASN A 131 -21.42 -9.12 -9.14
CA ASN A 131 -22.61 -8.45 -8.63
C ASN A 131 -22.24 -7.00 -8.32
N LEU A 132 -22.24 -6.16 -9.35
CA LEU A 132 -21.81 -4.76 -9.31
C LEU A 132 -22.97 -3.84 -8.91
N ASP A 133 -22.67 -2.77 -8.18
CA ASP A 133 -23.65 -1.76 -7.81
C ASP A 133 -23.98 -0.80 -8.97
N GLU A 134 -25.05 -0.01 -8.79
CA GLU A 134 -25.44 0.98 -9.79
C GLU A 134 -24.33 2.04 -9.98
N GLY A 135 -23.79 2.09 -11.19
CA GLY A 135 -22.72 3.02 -11.56
C GLY A 135 -21.32 2.39 -11.59
N GLU A 136 -21.20 1.11 -11.26
CA GLU A 136 -19.95 0.35 -11.37
C GLU A 136 -19.87 -0.42 -12.70
N PHE A 137 -18.70 -0.35 -13.33
CA PHE A 137 -18.44 -0.98 -14.63
C PHE A 137 -17.05 -1.62 -14.57
N ILE A 138 -16.99 -2.88 -14.13
CA ILE A 138 -15.74 -3.60 -13.86
C ILE A 138 -15.62 -4.79 -14.82
N GLU A 139 -14.42 -4.98 -15.36
CA GLU A 139 -14.05 -6.16 -16.15
C GLU A 139 -12.98 -6.97 -15.39
N VAL A 140 -13.19 -8.29 -15.27
CA VAL A 140 -12.23 -9.19 -14.64
C VAL A 140 -11.22 -9.69 -15.66
N ILE A 141 -9.97 -9.24 -15.52
CA ILE A 141 -8.86 -9.65 -16.40
C ILE A 141 -7.99 -10.69 -15.69
N HIS A 142 -7.85 -11.87 -16.31
CA HIS A 142 -6.98 -12.94 -15.81
C HIS A 142 -5.60 -12.90 -16.49
N ALA A 143 -4.55 -12.90 -15.68
CA ALA A 143 -3.16 -12.91 -16.14
C ALA A 143 -2.35 -13.99 -15.42
N PRO A 144 -1.67 -14.89 -16.16
CA PRO A 144 -0.69 -15.78 -15.54
C PRO A 144 0.40 -14.98 -14.82
N LEU A 145 0.76 -15.37 -13.59
CA LEU A 145 1.71 -14.61 -12.77
C LEU A 145 3.08 -14.41 -13.43
N HIS A 146 3.55 -15.38 -14.21
CA HIS A 146 4.83 -15.31 -14.93
C HIS A 146 4.81 -14.39 -16.15
N GLU A 147 3.62 -14.03 -16.64
CA GLU A 147 3.41 -13.08 -17.75
C GLU A 147 2.89 -11.73 -17.27
N LEU A 148 2.57 -11.60 -15.97
CA LEU A 148 1.82 -10.46 -15.43
C LEU A 148 2.48 -9.13 -15.78
N LYS A 149 3.80 -8.99 -15.56
CA LYS A 149 4.51 -7.74 -15.87
C LYS A 149 4.42 -7.38 -17.36
N GLN A 150 4.61 -8.36 -18.24
CA GLN A 150 4.58 -8.15 -19.69
C GLN A 150 3.19 -7.71 -20.16
N LYS A 151 2.12 -8.30 -19.61
CA LYS A 151 0.74 -7.88 -19.90
C LYS A 151 0.48 -6.45 -19.42
N LEU A 152 0.92 -6.10 -18.20
CA LEU A 152 0.76 -4.74 -17.68
C LEU A 152 1.54 -3.69 -18.49
N ASP A 153 2.74 -4.02 -18.94
CA ASP A 153 3.52 -3.15 -19.84
C ASP A 153 2.75 -2.92 -21.15
N ALA A 154 2.16 -3.98 -21.74
CA ALA A 154 1.38 -3.88 -22.97
C ALA A 154 0.10 -3.02 -22.80
N TYR A 155 -0.61 -3.14 -21.67
CA TYR A 155 -1.74 -2.24 -21.36
C TYR A 155 -1.28 -0.78 -21.26
N SER A 156 -0.16 -0.54 -20.57
CA SER A 156 0.40 0.81 -20.48
C SER A 156 0.81 1.38 -21.85
N GLU A 157 1.40 0.56 -22.72
CA GLU A 157 1.74 0.94 -24.10
C GLU A 157 0.51 1.21 -24.97
N ALA A 158 -0.60 0.52 -24.71
CA ALA A 158 -1.88 0.75 -25.36
C ALA A 158 -2.61 2.01 -24.87
N GLY A 159 -2.12 2.63 -23.78
CA GLY A 159 -2.65 3.88 -23.23
C GLY A 159 -3.45 3.72 -21.94
N ASP A 160 -3.56 2.52 -21.40
CA ASP A 160 -4.23 2.27 -20.12
C ASP A 160 -3.35 2.72 -18.95
N LEU A 161 -3.98 3.06 -17.82
CA LEU A 161 -3.29 3.36 -16.58
C LEU A 161 -3.24 2.11 -15.71
N VAL A 162 -2.03 1.70 -15.32
CA VAL A 162 -1.82 0.58 -14.41
C VAL A 162 -1.63 1.09 -12.99
N ASP A 163 -2.37 0.50 -12.05
CA ASP A 163 -2.21 0.80 -10.63
C ASP A 163 -0.77 0.49 -10.16
N SER A 164 -0.19 1.43 -9.40
CA SER A 164 1.21 1.34 -8.98
C SER A 164 1.49 0.14 -8.07
N ARG A 165 0.51 -0.32 -7.28
CA ARG A 165 0.64 -1.47 -6.37
C ARG A 165 0.64 -2.77 -7.17
N VAL A 166 -0.27 -2.88 -8.15
CA VAL A 166 -0.32 -4.01 -9.10
C VAL A 166 0.99 -4.10 -9.90
N TYR A 167 1.48 -2.97 -10.43
CA TYR A 167 2.74 -2.93 -11.17
C TYR A 167 3.94 -3.29 -10.28
N THR A 168 3.99 -2.78 -9.05
CA THR A 168 5.08 -3.08 -8.09
C THR A 168 5.12 -4.57 -7.77
N TYR A 169 3.97 -5.20 -7.56
CA TYR A 169 3.89 -6.65 -7.35
C TYR A 169 4.44 -7.43 -8.55
N ALA A 170 3.98 -7.10 -9.76
CA ALA A 170 4.43 -7.75 -10.99
C ALA A 170 5.93 -7.55 -11.26
N ALA A 171 6.44 -6.33 -11.09
CA ALA A 171 7.86 -6.02 -11.26
C ALA A 171 8.74 -6.79 -10.28
N THR A 172 8.31 -6.91 -9.02
CA THR A 172 9.03 -7.68 -8.00
C THR A 172 9.05 -9.17 -8.33
N LEU A 173 7.91 -9.74 -8.71
CA LEU A 173 7.82 -11.15 -9.14
C LEU A 173 8.76 -11.44 -10.32
N HIS A 174 8.74 -10.58 -11.34
CA HIS A 174 9.62 -10.70 -12.50
C HIS A 174 11.10 -10.62 -12.11
N GLN A 175 11.48 -9.68 -11.22
CA GLN A 175 12.85 -9.57 -10.73
C GLN A 175 13.30 -10.83 -9.96
N CYS A 176 12.43 -11.43 -9.16
CA CYS A 176 12.73 -12.67 -8.45
C CYS A 176 12.90 -13.86 -9.40
N GLN A 177 12.10 -13.96 -10.47
CA GLN A 177 12.18 -15.05 -11.45
C GLN A 177 13.45 -14.99 -12.31
N HIS A 178 13.99 -13.80 -12.56
CA HIS A 178 15.23 -13.62 -13.33
C HIS A 178 16.50 -13.63 -12.46
N LYS A 179 16.39 -13.71 -11.14
CA LYS A 179 17.51 -13.95 -10.24
C LYS A 179 17.67 -15.46 -9.98
N GLY A 180 18.19 -16.16 -10.99
CA GLY A 180 18.76 -17.50 -10.82
C GLY A 180 20.08 -17.53 -10.04
N GLU A 181 20.32 -16.55 -9.17
CA GLU A 181 21.45 -16.49 -8.25
C GLU A 181 20.87 -16.07 -6.89
N ASP A 182 21.12 -16.89 -5.87
CA ASP A 182 20.75 -16.60 -4.49
C ASP A 182 21.08 -15.15 -4.15
N MET A 183 20.06 -14.35 -3.90
CA MET A 183 20.25 -12.98 -3.47
C MET A 183 20.72 -13.05 -2.01
N ASP A 184 22.04 -13.10 -1.81
CA ASP A 184 22.64 -13.11 -0.49
C ASP A 184 22.36 -11.78 0.21
N LEU A 185 21.30 -11.77 1.03
CA LEU A 185 20.89 -10.62 1.85
C LEU A 185 21.99 -10.20 2.83
N GLU A 186 22.98 -11.06 3.12
CA GLU A 186 24.16 -10.71 3.91
C GLU A 186 25.13 -9.81 3.12
N GLN A 187 25.26 -9.97 1.79
CA GLN A 187 26.08 -9.07 0.97
C GLN A 187 25.53 -7.64 0.92
N GLN A 188 24.22 -7.45 1.12
CA GLN A 188 23.62 -6.11 1.22
C GLN A 188 23.93 -5.36 2.52
N LYS A 189 24.38 -6.05 3.58
CA LYS A 189 24.80 -5.38 4.82
C LYS A 189 26.02 -4.47 4.60
N GLY A 190 26.83 -4.73 3.58
CA GLY A 190 27.98 -3.90 3.20
C GLY A 190 27.65 -2.67 2.36
N LEU A 191 26.44 -2.58 1.80
CA LEU A 191 26.01 -1.46 0.95
C LEU A 191 25.44 -0.28 1.75
N TYR A 192 25.08 -0.49 3.01
CA TYR A 192 24.82 0.60 3.96
C TYR A 192 26.13 1.06 4.60
N LYS A 193 26.97 1.78 3.84
CA LYS A 193 28.00 2.61 4.47
C LYS A 193 27.29 3.71 5.26
N LYS A 194 27.49 3.72 6.59
CA LYS A 194 27.05 4.80 7.48
C LYS A 194 27.59 6.16 7.04
#